data_AF-A0A1H9GB07-F1
#
_entry.id   AF-A0A1H9GB07-F1
#
_cell.length_a   1.000
_cell.length_b   1.000
_cell.length_c   1.000
_cell.angle_alpha   90.00
_cell.angle_beta   90.00
_cell.angle_gamma   90.00
#
_symmetry.space_group_name_H-M   'P 1'
#
loop_
_entity.id
_entity.type
_entity.pdbx_description
1 polymer ?
#
loop_
_entity_poly.entity_id
_entity_poly.type
_entity_poly.pdbx_seq_one_letter_code
_entity_poly.pdbx_strand_id
1 'polypeptide(L)'
;MKLTWFGGTTIRIHIGGAILVVDPDGAPAGIDSAELVSGADQVIGGFGAGLASVDGASWKPRKVPRLLDEGEELPAVEVWSLAAGAVLVDAIGEASLLLVSSNVPALGRWAETAVVVLFGTGEHMASLGQVLLSDSAPRLLALAGDEPAMDIAIPALRDALDGTGLVALEAGLALEV
;
A
#
# COMPACT_ATOMS: atom_id res chain seq x y z
N MET A 1 3.63 3.93 -10.68
CA MET A 1 2.76 4.30 -9.52
C MET A 1 3.32 5.50 -8.75
N LYS A 2 2.47 6.31 -8.06
CA LYS A 2 2.91 7.41 -7.15
C LYS A 2 2.19 7.37 -5.79
N LEU A 3 2.94 7.44 -4.70
CA LEU A 3 2.46 7.35 -3.31
C LEU A 3 2.71 8.68 -2.58
N THR A 4 1.74 9.17 -1.81
CA THR A 4 1.91 10.35 -0.95
C THR A 4 1.23 10.10 0.38
N TRP A 5 2.03 9.87 1.42
CA TRP A 5 1.55 9.65 2.79
C TRP A 5 1.39 10.98 3.51
N PHE A 6 0.35 11.12 4.32
CA PHE A 6 0.05 12.38 5.03
C PHE A 6 0.16 12.27 6.55
N GLY A 7 0.45 11.07 7.09
CA GLY A 7 0.45 10.77 8.51
C GLY A 7 -0.59 9.69 8.87
N GLY A 8 -0.36 9.00 9.98
CA GLY A 8 -1.22 7.87 10.38
C GLY A 8 -1.34 6.85 9.26
N THR A 9 -2.57 6.44 8.94
CA THR A 9 -2.93 5.54 7.84
C THR A 9 -3.37 6.27 6.56
N THR A 10 -3.32 7.59 6.55
CA THR A 10 -3.83 8.41 5.46
C THR A 10 -2.82 8.50 4.32
N ILE A 11 -3.21 8.03 3.13
CA ILE A 11 -2.35 8.01 1.94
C ILE A 11 -3.15 8.28 0.67
N ARG A 12 -2.56 9.06 -0.24
CA ARG A 12 -3.05 9.25 -1.61
C ARG A 12 -2.18 8.47 -2.58
N ILE A 13 -2.82 7.76 -3.50
CA ILE A 13 -2.18 6.82 -4.42
C ILE A 13 -2.62 7.19 -5.83
N HIS A 14 -1.67 7.33 -6.75
CA HIS A 14 -1.94 7.40 -8.18
C HIS A 14 -1.45 6.10 -8.82
N ILE A 15 -2.37 5.33 -9.38
CA ILE A 15 -2.09 3.99 -9.92
C ILE A 15 -3.08 3.67 -11.04
N GLY A 16 -2.59 3.13 -12.17
CA GLY A 16 -3.47 2.72 -13.27
C GLY A 16 -4.31 3.86 -13.87
N GLY A 17 -3.81 5.10 -13.80
CA GLY A 17 -4.55 6.28 -14.26
C GLY A 17 -5.65 6.79 -13.29
N ALA A 18 -5.82 6.15 -12.12
CA ALA A 18 -6.77 6.57 -11.10
C ALA A 18 -6.08 7.14 -9.86
N ILE A 19 -6.83 7.95 -9.11
CA ILE A 19 -6.46 8.54 -7.83
C ILE A 19 -7.29 7.89 -6.73
N LEU A 20 -6.61 7.23 -5.79
CA LEU A 20 -7.22 6.63 -4.61
C LEU A 20 -6.79 7.41 -3.37
N VAL A 21 -7.70 7.58 -2.42
CA VAL A 21 -7.41 8.14 -1.10
C VAL A 21 -7.86 7.14 -0.05
N VAL A 22 -6.93 6.70 0.80
CA VAL A 22 -7.19 5.77 1.89
C VAL A 22 -7.21 6.55 3.19
N ASP A 23 -8.24 6.27 3.99
CA ASP A 23 -8.46 6.74 5.34
C ASP A 23 -8.35 8.27 5.52
N PRO A 24 -9.13 9.07 4.75
CA PRO A 24 -9.08 10.53 4.82
C PRO A 24 -9.56 11.09 6.17
N ASP A 25 -10.45 10.38 6.86
CA ASP A 25 -10.95 10.78 8.19
C ASP A 25 -9.89 10.63 9.29
N GLY A 26 -8.84 9.83 9.02
CA GLY A 26 -7.67 9.67 9.89
C GLY A 26 -6.57 10.71 9.66
N ALA A 27 -6.78 11.69 8.77
CA ALA A 27 -5.78 12.68 8.42
C ALA A 27 -5.33 13.50 9.64
N PRO A 28 -4.01 13.77 9.80
CA PRO A 28 -3.54 14.58 10.92
C PRO A 28 -4.09 16.00 10.90
N ALA A 29 -4.05 16.64 12.07
CA ALA A 29 -4.40 18.05 12.21
C ALA A 29 -3.58 18.92 11.25
N GLY A 30 -4.26 19.77 10.48
CA GLY A 30 -3.64 20.64 9.47
C GLY A 30 -3.74 20.11 8.04
N ILE A 31 -4.17 18.86 7.83
CA ILE A 31 -4.56 18.34 6.52
C ILE A 31 -6.08 18.48 6.37
N ASP A 32 -6.53 19.22 5.35
CA ASP A 32 -7.95 19.32 5.02
C ASP A 32 -8.38 18.05 4.25
N SER A 33 -9.27 17.26 4.86
CA SER A 33 -9.77 16.03 4.25
C SER A 33 -10.56 16.30 2.96
N ALA A 34 -11.22 17.46 2.83
CA ALA A 34 -11.94 17.84 1.61
C ALA A 34 -10.98 18.12 0.45
N GLU A 35 -9.83 18.76 0.73
CA GLU A 35 -8.78 18.94 -0.26
C GLU A 35 -8.12 17.62 -0.64
N LEU A 36 -7.92 16.74 0.35
CA LEU A 36 -7.29 15.44 0.14
C LEU A 36 -8.09 14.55 -0.83
N VAL A 37 -9.42 14.48 -0.65
CA VAL A 37 -10.32 13.68 -1.49
C VAL A 37 -10.69 14.38 -2.80
N SER A 38 -10.31 15.64 -2.97
CA SER A 38 -10.58 16.39 -4.20
C SER A 38 -9.88 15.75 -5.40
N GLY A 39 -10.68 15.34 -6.38
CA GLY A 39 -10.22 14.63 -7.57
C GLY A 39 -9.86 13.16 -7.33
N ALA A 40 -10.20 12.57 -6.17
CA ALA A 40 -10.09 11.13 -5.97
C ALA A 40 -11.18 10.39 -6.76
N ASP A 41 -10.79 9.37 -7.53
CA ASP A 41 -11.70 8.45 -8.20
C ASP A 41 -12.31 7.46 -7.21
N GLN A 42 -11.56 7.06 -6.19
CA GLN A 42 -12.04 6.21 -5.09
C GLN A 42 -11.56 6.71 -3.74
N VAL A 43 -12.46 6.68 -2.75
CA VAL A 43 -12.17 7.01 -1.35
C VAL A 43 -12.44 5.77 -0.50
N ILE A 44 -11.41 5.28 0.18
CA ILE A 44 -11.46 4.08 1.02
C ILE A 44 -11.42 4.50 2.49
N GLY A 45 -12.59 4.60 3.12
CA GLY A 45 -12.71 4.93 4.55
C GLY A 45 -12.33 3.76 5.47
N GLY A 46 -11.94 4.08 6.71
CA GLY A 46 -11.69 3.11 7.78
C GLY A 46 -10.66 2.05 7.41
N PHE A 47 -9.66 2.43 6.60
CA PHE A 47 -8.62 1.56 6.07
C PHE A 47 -9.16 0.24 5.48
N GLY A 48 -10.25 0.32 4.72
CA GLY A 48 -10.81 -0.81 3.98
C GLY A 48 -11.82 -1.67 4.74
N ALA A 49 -12.30 -1.25 5.91
CA ALA A 49 -13.29 -1.99 6.70
C ALA A 49 -14.59 -2.33 5.95
N GLY A 50 -14.96 -1.55 4.92
CA GLY A 50 -16.14 -1.77 4.08
C GLY A 50 -15.87 -2.48 2.75
N LEU A 51 -14.63 -2.86 2.45
CA LEU A 51 -14.27 -3.50 1.19
C LEU A 51 -14.68 -4.98 1.17
N ALA A 52 -14.89 -5.50 -0.04
CA ALA A 52 -15.01 -6.93 -0.24
C ALA A 52 -13.71 -7.64 0.18
N SER A 53 -13.86 -8.78 0.86
CA SER A 53 -12.71 -9.56 1.32
C SER A 53 -12.23 -10.54 0.25
N VAL A 54 -10.91 -10.75 0.16
CA VAL A 54 -10.28 -11.75 -0.69
C VAL A 54 -9.16 -12.46 0.08
N ASP A 55 -8.89 -13.71 -0.27
CA ASP A 55 -7.80 -14.49 0.31
C ASP A 55 -6.47 -14.18 -0.39
N GLY A 56 -5.52 -13.61 0.35
CA GLY A 56 -4.20 -13.24 -0.17
C GLY A 56 -3.34 -14.40 -0.64
N ALA A 57 -3.54 -15.59 -0.07
CA ALA A 57 -2.75 -16.77 -0.45
C ALA A 57 -3.13 -17.28 -1.85
N SER A 58 -4.40 -17.19 -2.22
CA SER A 58 -4.94 -17.68 -3.50
C SER A 58 -5.16 -16.58 -4.55
N TRP A 59 -5.18 -15.31 -4.14
CA TRP A 59 -5.34 -14.18 -5.04
C TRP A 59 -4.21 -14.08 -6.08
N LYS A 60 -4.55 -13.55 -7.26
CA LYS A 60 -3.61 -13.34 -8.36
C LYS A 60 -3.87 -12.00 -9.03
N PRO A 61 -2.81 -11.24 -9.40
CA PRO A 61 -2.95 -10.01 -10.17
C PRO A 61 -3.70 -10.25 -11.48
N ARG A 62 -4.49 -9.24 -11.89
CA ARG A 62 -5.18 -9.29 -13.17
C ARG A 62 -4.15 -9.20 -14.29
N LYS A 63 -4.36 -9.99 -15.34
CA LYS A 63 -3.46 -10.03 -16.50
C LYS A 63 -3.72 -8.86 -17.41
N VAL A 64 -2.65 -8.31 -17.98
CA VAL A 64 -2.74 -7.35 -19.08
C VAL A 64 -3.50 -8.02 -20.24
N PRO A 65 -4.63 -7.44 -20.69
CA PRO A 65 -5.37 -7.95 -21.84
C PRO A 65 -4.50 -7.87 -23.10
N ARG A 66 -4.84 -8.67 -24.12
CA ARG A 66 -4.13 -8.61 -25.40
C ARG A 66 -4.57 -7.34 -26.13
N LEU A 67 -3.67 -6.76 -26.94
CA LEU A 67 -3.95 -5.56 -27.75
C LEU A 67 -5.19 -5.68 -28.67
N LEU A 68 -5.60 -6.90 -29.01
CA LEU A 68 -6.80 -7.15 -29.82
C LEU A 68 -8.11 -7.08 -29.01
N ASP A 69 -8.01 -7.09 -27.69
CA ASP A 69 -9.11 -7.11 -26.72
C ASP A 69 -9.20 -5.77 -25.94
N GLU A 70 -8.37 -4.77 -26.28
CA GLU A 70 -8.43 -3.44 -25.68
C GLU A 70 -9.70 -2.70 -26.13
N GLY A 71 -10.63 -2.50 -25.21
CA GLY A 71 -11.70 -1.52 -25.37
C GLY A 71 -11.18 -0.09 -25.22
N GLU A 72 -12.00 0.91 -25.55
CA GLU A 72 -11.62 2.33 -25.42
C GLU A 72 -11.49 2.79 -23.95
N GLU A 73 -12.00 2.02 -22.99
CA GLU A 73 -11.96 2.35 -21.56
C GLU A 73 -10.74 1.74 -20.86
N LEU A 74 -10.08 2.55 -20.02
CA LEU A 74 -9.00 2.05 -19.16
C LEU A 74 -9.55 1.03 -18.15
N PRO A 75 -8.84 -0.08 -17.88
CA PRO A 75 -9.27 -1.04 -16.87
C PRO A 75 -9.39 -0.39 -15.48
N ALA A 76 -10.51 -0.63 -14.81
CA ALA A 76 -10.74 -0.09 -13.47
C ALA A 76 -9.72 -0.61 -12.45
N VAL A 77 -9.28 0.24 -11.53
CA VAL A 77 -8.49 -0.15 -10.35
C VAL A 77 -9.40 -0.89 -9.36
N GLU A 78 -8.97 -2.08 -8.92
CA GLU A 78 -9.70 -2.89 -7.94
C GLU A 78 -9.06 -2.76 -6.56
N VAL A 79 -9.90 -2.73 -5.52
CA VAL A 79 -9.45 -2.60 -4.13
C VAL A 79 -10.17 -3.64 -3.26
N TRP A 80 -9.40 -4.35 -2.44
CA TRP A 80 -9.88 -5.46 -1.62
C TRP A 80 -9.36 -5.36 -0.19
N SER A 81 -10.08 -5.96 0.76
CA SER A 81 -9.55 -6.25 2.09
C SER A 81 -8.99 -7.67 2.12
N LEU A 82 -7.72 -7.82 2.50
CA LEU A 82 -7.10 -9.13 2.72
C LEU A 82 -7.28 -9.61 4.17
N ALA A 83 -7.31 -8.67 5.09
CA ALA A 83 -7.59 -8.84 6.52
C ALA A 83 -7.94 -7.47 7.11
N ALA A 84 -8.36 -7.44 8.37
CA ALA A 84 -8.51 -6.19 9.11
C ALA A 84 -7.17 -5.45 9.11
N GLY A 85 -7.14 -4.22 8.57
CA GLY A 85 -5.93 -3.40 8.44
C GLY A 85 -4.95 -3.83 7.33
N ALA A 86 -5.41 -4.61 6.34
CA ALA A 86 -4.66 -4.95 5.14
C ALA A 86 -5.49 -4.69 3.87
N VAL A 87 -5.09 -3.71 3.07
CA VAL A 87 -5.78 -3.29 1.83
C VAL A 87 -4.91 -3.61 0.62
N LEU A 88 -5.48 -4.33 -0.33
CA LEU A 88 -4.85 -4.65 -1.61
C LEU A 88 -5.42 -3.76 -2.71
N VAL A 89 -4.54 -3.13 -3.48
CA VAL A 89 -4.88 -2.35 -4.67
C VAL A 89 -4.25 -3.01 -5.89
N ASP A 90 -5.07 -3.30 -6.89
CA ASP A 90 -4.64 -3.92 -8.14
C ASP A 90 -5.04 -3.05 -9.33
N ALA A 91 -4.04 -2.67 -10.12
CA ALA A 91 -4.24 -1.97 -11.38
C ALA A 91 -3.47 -2.72 -12.47
N ILE A 92 -4.13 -2.97 -13.60
CA ILE A 92 -3.52 -3.70 -14.70
C ILE A 92 -2.29 -2.95 -15.21
N GLY A 93 -1.16 -3.67 -15.31
CA GLY A 93 0.11 -3.12 -15.79
C GLY A 93 0.96 -2.43 -14.72
N GLU A 94 0.46 -2.28 -13.49
CA GLU A 94 1.20 -1.77 -12.34
C GLU A 94 1.54 -2.92 -11.38
N ALA A 95 2.56 -2.72 -10.53
CA ALA A 95 2.79 -3.63 -9.41
C ALA A 95 1.60 -3.58 -8.44
N SER A 96 1.17 -4.73 -7.92
CA SER A 96 0.13 -4.75 -6.88
C SER A 96 0.64 -4.01 -5.63
N LEU A 97 -0.22 -3.18 -5.04
CA LEU A 97 0.09 -2.38 -3.87
C LEU A 97 -0.64 -2.96 -2.66
N LEU A 98 0.10 -3.27 -1.60
CA LEU A 98 -0.42 -3.74 -0.33
C LEU A 98 -0.17 -2.69 0.76
N LEU A 99 -1.23 -2.26 1.44
CA LEU A 99 -1.17 -1.33 2.56
C LEU A 99 -1.45 -2.11 3.85
N VAL A 100 -0.59 -2.03 4.86
CA VAL A 100 -0.70 -2.80 6.10
C VAL A 100 -0.52 -1.93 7.33
N SER A 101 -1.53 -1.88 8.20
CA SER A 101 -1.53 -1.11 9.45
C SER A 101 -1.64 -1.96 10.72
N SER A 102 -1.99 -3.23 10.61
CA SER A 102 -2.31 -4.09 11.77
C SER A 102 -1.54 -5.41 11.79
N ASN A 103 -1.75 -6.29 10.80
CA ASN A 103 -1.20 -7.62 10.68
C ASN A 103 -0.94 -7.94 9.21
N VAL A 104 0.17 -8.62 8.93
CA VAL A 104 0.46 -9.15 7.59
C VAL A 104 -0.41 -10.40 7.39
N PRO A 105 -1.32 -10.43 6.39
CA PRO A 105 -2.10 -11.62 6.09
C PRO A 105 -1.23 -12.68 5.40
N ALA A 106 -1.75 -13.90 5.23
CA ALA A 106 -1.10 -14.89 4.38
C ALA A 106 -1.06 -14.38 2.93
N LEU A 107 0.12 -14.39 2.30
CA LEU A 107 0.33 -13.90 0.95
C LEU A 107 0.72 -15.03 -0.01
N GLY A 108 0.24 -14.92 -1.25
CA GLY A 108 0.69 -15.77 -2.34
C GLY A 108 1.96 -15.21 -3.00
N ARG A 109 2.48 -15.96 -3.98
CA ARG A 109 3.69 -15.58 -4.75
C ARG A 109 3.66 -14.21 -5.41
N TRP A 110 2.48 -13.62 -5.61
CA TRP A 110 2.34 -12.29 -6.17
C TRP A 110 3.04 -11.22 -5.31
N ALA A 111 3.17 -11.45 -4.00
CA ALA A 111 3.80 -10.53 -3.06
C ALA A 111 5.27 -10.25 -3.40
N GLU A 112 5.99 -11.20 -4.03
CA GLU A 112 7.39 -11.03 -4.45
C GLU A 112 7.57 -9.84 -5.43
N THR A 113 6.51 -9.50 -6.18
CA THR A 113 6.52 -8.39 -7.15
C THR A 113 5.79 -7.14 -6.65
N ALA A 114 5.22 -7.21 -5.45
CA ALA A 114 4.37 -6.17 -4.90
C ALA A 114 5.19 -5.01 -4.33
N VAL A 115 4.51 -3.86 -4.21
CA VAL A 115 4.93 -2.75 -3.36
C VAL A 115 4.12 -2.87 -2.06
N VAL A 116 4.79 -2.88 -0.92
CA VAL A 116 4.14 -2.97 0.39
C VAL A 116 4.41 -1.70 1.17
N VAL A 117 3.37 -1.09 1.77
CA VAL A 117 3.48 0.06 2.67
C VAL A 117 3.07 -0.36 4.07
N LEU A 118 3.97 -0.21 5.04
CA LEU A 118 3.69 -0.46 6.45
C LEU A 118 3.41 0.86 7.16
N PHE A 119 2.36 0.90 7.98
CA PHE A 119 1.97 2.07 8.76
C PHE A 119 2.07 1.78 10.26
N GLY A 120 2.42 2.78 11.05
CA GLY A 120 2.35 2.71 12.51
C GLY A 120 3.61 3.22 13.22
N THR A 121 3.82 2.78 14.46
CA THR A 121 5.05 3.10 15.21
C THR A 121 6.25 2.30 14.68
N GLY A 122 7.45 2.70 15.08
CA GLY A 122 8.68 2.03 14.65
C GLY A 122 8.73 0.55 15.03
N GLU A 123 8.35 0.20 16.27
CA GLU A 123 8.30 -1.20 16.72
C GLU A 123 7.25 -2.01 15.98
N HIS A 124 6.10 -1.39 15.71
CA HIS A 124 5.00 -2.04 15.00
C HIS A 124 5.38 -2.34 13.54
N MET A 125 5.93 -1.35 12.83
CA MET A 125 6.43 -1.55 11.47
C MET A 125 7.60 -2.54 11.42
N ALA A 126 8.50 -2.53 12.41
CA ALA A 126 9.56 -3.53 12.50
C ALA A 126 8.98 -4.95 12.65
N SER A 127 7.99 -5.12 13.54
CA SER A 127 7.31 -6.41 13.73
C SER A 127 6.62 -6.89 12.45
N LEU A 128 5.84 -6.01 11.81
CA LEU A 128 5.16 -6.32 10.54
C LEU A 128 6.16 -6.65 9.43
N GLY A 129 7.22 -5.86 9.29
CA GLY A 129 8.24 -6.08 8.27
C GLY A 129 8.99 -7.39 8.46
N GLN A 130 9.30 -7.78 9.70
CA GLN A 130 9.93 -9.07 9.99
C GLN A 130 9.05 -10.26 9.60
N VAL A 131 7.75 -10.19 9.92
CA VAL A 131 6.78 -11.23 9.49
C VAL A 131 6.65 -11.27 7.97
N LEU A 132 6.58 -10.11 7.32
CA LEU A 132 6.49 -10.03 5.87
C LEU A 132 7.72 -10.66 5.20
N LEU A 133 8.91 -10.26 5.64
CA LEU A 133 10.20 -10.65 5.05
C LEU A 133 10.59 -12.10 5.36
N SER A 134 10.04 -12.72 6.41
CA SER A 134 10.25 -14.16 6.65
C SER A 134 9.55 -15.05 5.63
N ASP A 135 8.43 -14.56 5.08
CA ASP A 135 7.54 -15.34 4.22
C ASP A 135 7.64 -14.93 2.75
N SER A 136 7.94 -13.65 2.48
CA SER A 136 8.01 -13.07 1.14
C SER A 136 8.95 -11.88 1.06
N ALA A 137 9.73 -11.78 -0.01
CA ALA A 137 10.57 -10.61 -0.29
C ALA A 137 9.87 -9.73 -1.36
N PRO A 138 9.09 -8.70 -0.98
CA PRO A 138 8.45 -7.83 -1.96
C PRO A 138 9.49 -7.03 -2.74
N ARG A 139 9.11 -6.53 -3.92
CA ARG A 139 9.99 -5.67 -4.72
C ARG A 139 10.40 -4.41 -3.94
N LEU A 140 9.45 -3.82 -3.22
CA LEU A 140 9.66 -2.59 -2.44
C LEU A 140 8.85 -2.64 -1.14
N LEU A 141 9.50 -2.28 -0.05
CA LEU A 141 8.91 -2.03 1.26
C LEU A 141 9.04 -0.54 1.57
N ALA A 142 7.90 0.14 1.72
CA ALA A 142 7.81 1.53 2.14
C ALA A 142 7.35 1.61 3.59
N LEU A 143 8.00 2.45 4.39
CA LEU A 143 7.64 2.69 5.79
C LEU A 143 6.98 4.05 5.93
N ALA A 144 5.79 4.09 6.49
CA ALA A 144 4.96 5.27 6.69
C ALA A 144 4.85 5.58 8.19
N GLY A 145 5.89 6.21 8.73
CA GLY A 145 5.97 6.65 10.11
C GLY A 145 6.85 7.89 10.26
N ASP A 146 6.79 8.53 11.42
CA ASP A 146 7.60 9.71 11.71
C ASP A 146 9.10 9.36 11.87
N GLU A 147 9.94 10.39 11.98
CA GLU A 147 11.39 10.23 12.10
C GLU A 147 11.79 9.29 13.26
N PRO A 148 11.23 9.40 14.49
CA PRO A 148 11.48 8.44 15.56
C PRO A 148 11.11 6.99 15.18
N ALA A 149 10.00 6.79 14.46
CA ALA A 149 9.62 5.46 13.99
C ALA A 149 10.64 4.90 12.98
N MET A 150 11.21 5.74 12.11
CA MET A 150 12.23 5.32 11.13
C MET A 150 13.53 4.88 11.81
N ASP A 151 13.97 5.60 12.85
CA ASP A 151 15.17 5.28 13.63
C ASP A 151 15.10 3.89 14.30
N ILE A 152 13.88 3.38 14.52
CA ILE A 152 13.64 2.04 15.08
C ILE A 152 13.46 1.01 13.96
N ALA A 153 12.58 1.29 12.99
CA ALA A 153 12.16 0.32 12.00
C ALA A 153 13.26 -0.02 10.99
N ILE A 154 14.01 0.98 10.50
CA ILE A 154 15.02 0.76 9.47
C ILE A 154 16.16 -0.15 9.97
N PRO A 155 16.79 0.10 11.14
CA PRO A 155 17.82 -0.80 11.65
C PRO A 155 17.31 -2.22 11.90
N ALA A 156 16.06 -2.35 12.36
CA ALA A 156 15.46 -3.64 12.63
C ALA A 156 15.23 -4.49 11.37
N LEU A 157 14.97 -3.86 10.21
CA LEU A 157 14.62 -4.56 8.96
C LEU A 157 15.79 -4.74 8.00
N ARG A 158 16.84 -3.92 8.13
CA ARG A 158 17.94 -3.82 7.17
C ARG A 158 18.56 -5.17 6.77
N ASP A 159 18.79 -6.04 7.74
CA ASP A 159 19.50 -7.30 7.52
C ASP A 159 18.60 -8.42 6.94
N ALA A 160 17.29 -8.17 6.85
CA ALA A 160 16.28 -9.13 6.38
C ALA A 160 15.76 -8.83 4.96
N LEU A 161 16.27 -7.80 4.28
CA LEU A 161 15.67 -7.31 3.04
C LEU A 161 15.75 -8.29 1.85
N ASP A 162 16.78 -9.13 1.76
CA ASP A 162 16.93 -10.15 0.69
C ASP A 162 16.55 -9.69 -0.74
N GLY A 163 17.02 -8.49 -1.13
CA GLY A 163 16.73 -7.89 -2.44
C GLY A 163 15.49 -6.99 -2.50
N THR A 164 14.68 -6.94 -1.45
CA THR A 164 13.63 -5.93 -1.24
C THR A 164 14.24 -4.54 -1.12
N GLY A 165 13.77 -3.60 -1.94
CA GLY A 165 14.07 -2.18 -1.74
C GLY A 165 13.40 -1.68 -0.45
N LEU A 166 14.07 -0.83 0.32
CA LEU A 166 13.51 -0.20 1.52
C LEU A 166 13.50 1.32 1.36
N VAL A 167 12.37 1.97 1.64
CA VAL A 167 12.22 3.42 1.57
C VAL A 167 11.37 3.94 2.73
N ALA A 168 11.73 5.11 3.25
CA ALA A 168 10.90 5.86 4.19
C ALA A 168 10.03 6.86 3.41
N LEU A 169 8.73 6.92 3.73
CA LEU A 169 7.85 7.97 3.21
C LEU A 169 7.96 9.20 4.10
N GLU A 170 8.11 10.36 3.47
CA GLU A 170 8.02 11.66 4.15
C GLU A 170 6.60 12.22 4.00
N ALA A 171 6.04 12.74 5.08
CA ALA A 171 4.68 13.26 5.09
C ALA A 171 4.53 14.41 4.08
N GLY A 172 3.55 14.30 3.18
CA GLY A 172 3.27 15.26 2.11
C GLY A 172 4.22 15.19 0.90
N LEU A 173 5.29 14.39 0.96
CA LEU A 173 6.18 14.18 -0.17
C LEU A 173 5.72 12.99 -1.01
N ALA A 174 5.77 13.15 -2.32
CA ALA A 174 5.42 12.07 -3.22
C ALA A 174 6.61 11.20 -3.61
N LEU A 175 6.44 9.89 -3.49
CA LEU A 175 7.34 8.87 -3.99
C LEU A 175 6.81 8.28 -5.30
N GLU A 176 7.66 8.18 -6.31
CA GLU A 176 7.36 7.48 -7.58
C GLU A 176 8.06 6.12 -7.59
N VAL A 177 7.33 5.08 -8.04
CA VAL A 177 7.72 3.66 -7.97
C VAL A 177 7.55 2.95 -9.31
#